data_AF-A0A3N2D229-F1
#
_entry.id   AF-A0A3N2D229-F1
#
_cell.length_a   1.000
_cell.length_b   1.000
_cell.length_c   1.000
_cell.angle_alpha   90.00
_cell.angle_beta   90.00
_cell.angle_gamma   90.00
#
_symmetry.space_group_name_H-M   'P 1'
#
loop_
_entity.id
_entity.type
_entity.pdbx_description
1 polymer ?
#
loop_
_entity_poly.entity_id
_entity_poly.type
_entity_poly.pdbx_seq_one_letter_code
_entity_poly.pdbx_strand_id
1 'polypeptide(L)'
;MTDELIRWPTGSGVPSESRVPSVAPGENAGGTVGLIHLESHFTDEGAGPLRAATYRRLRRHWQFINELQYFEIQHQKRYGINVYGTERAEPNYVGACSLYSPATAVNSLRHDGGGPEPGIKDEDGNWDLRPHAARIERVDLEVLRAWHGLLEDDTTPVEQTRMVYTVNRAASSVLTKLARAPRLGTIGFRFSPGWHETNDRTRGYFDVDWGVPESWDQVILQGPHLYVGNPFYKAPNKSMKNHLDWTPVDLEALPADAIPTTSYKPAGDEYEYDCAYTDWGTEENPDPARDHYRIAWRRMAANTGERTLVATLIPPGSAHTHLIYSASAGSHRASMTTVALAFASTLLADFVVRSAPKNDILYSTLERLPYSPNAKLRSELLIRAARIGFVSKEWDRARVAVHEELSGTFTSPWAGGLDYAGRPELEVDTSAWTWAFPLRRASDRRQALIEIDALVALALGVTADEWCTIYRTQFPVLYGYDRNTYYYDANGRLVPTSVLQAWRKKGNAITGSERTHVHPGSGVSYTYEPPFITLDREADFRESYHRFAQLIVDVD
;
A
#
# COMPACT_ATOMS: atom_id res chain seq x y z
N MET A 1 -42.69 23.30 27.87
CA MET A 1 -43.90 23.77 27.17
C MET A 1 -43.60 23.57 25.70
N THR A 2 -44.24 22.55 25.12
CA THR A 2 -44.15 22.00 23.75
C THR A 2 -42.76 21.64 23.20
N ASP A 3 -42.26 20.49 23.70
CA ASP A 3 -41.38 19.56 22.97
C ASP A 3 -42.24 18.66 22.07
N GLU A 4 -41.83 18.41 20.83
CA GLU A 4 -42.24 17.23 20.06
C GLU A 4 -41.01 16.47 19.56
N LEU A 5 -40.59 15.53 20.41
CA LEU A 5 -39.72 14.39 20.10
C LEU A 5 -40.45 13.42 19.18
N ILE A 6 -39.89 13.14 18.00
CA ILE A 6 -40.27 11.97 17.19
C ILE A 6 -39.69 10.73 17.88
N ARG A 7 -40.55 9.94 18.50
CA ARG A 7 -40.26 8.60 19.03
C ARG A 7 -40.19 7.58 17.88
N TRP A 8 -39.15 6.75 17.88
CA TRP A 8 -39.10 5.51 17.09
C TRP A 8 -39.73 4.35 17.87
N PRO A 9 -40.60 3.52 17.27
CA PRO A 9 -41.09 2.31 17.92
C PRO A 9 -40.07 1.19 17.79
N THR A 10 -39.77 0.55 18.92
CA THR A 10 -39.05 -0.72 19.01
C THR A 10 -39.95 -1.87 18.56
N GLY A 11 -39.49 -2.66 17.59
CA GLY A 11 -40.21 -3.84 17.11
C GLY A 11 -39.36 -4.65 16.13
N SER A 12 -39.15 -5.91 16.46
CA SER A 12 -38.40 -6.95 15.75
C SER A 12 -38.96 -7.28 14.36
N GLY A 13 -38.07 -7.54 13.38
CA GLY A 13 -38.35 -8.37 12.21
C GLY A 13 -38.01 -7.73 10.85
N VAL A 14 -37.00 -8.33 10.18
CA VAL A 14 -36.70 -8.33 8.72
C VAL A 14 -36.47 -6.97 8.03
N PRO A 15 -35.32 -6.73 7.37
CA PRO A 15 -35.13 -5.51 6.59
C PRO A 15 -35.89 -5.60 5.25
N SER A 16 -37.04 -4.93 5.18
CA SER A 16 -37.71 -4.61 3.93
C SER A 16 -37.07 -3.37 3.30
N GLU A 17 -36.66 -3.50 2.04
CA GLU A 17 -36.51 -2.47 1.00
C GLU A 17 -36.19 -1.03 1.47
N SER A 18 -34.98 -0.58 1.12
CA SER A 18 -34.56 0.81 1.15
C SER A 18 -35.54 1.71 0.37
N ARG A 19 -36.45 2.37 1.08
CA ARG A 19 -37.26 3.45 0.52
C ARG A 19 -36.36 4.63 0.19
N VAL A 20 -36.06 4.74 -1.10
CA VAL A 20 -35.50 5.91 -1.76
C VAL A 20 -36.36 7.14 -1.44
N PRO A 21 -35.80 8.30 -1.05
CA PRO A 21 -36.55 9.54 -1.13
C PRO A 21 -36.75 9.85 -2.62
N SER A 22 -37.96 9.59 -3.14
CA SER A 22 -38.34 10.06 -4.46
C SER A 22 -38.44 11.59 -4.41
N VAL A 23 -37.44 12.27 -4.96
CA VAL A 23 -37.56 13.70 -5.29
C VAL A 23 -38.51 13.75 -6.50
N ALA A 24 -39.73 14.27 -6.28
CA ALA A 24 -40.67 14.52 -7.36
C ALA A 24 -40.02 15.43 -8.43
N PRO A 25 -40.22 15.17 -9.74
CA PRO A 25 -39.74 16.05 -10.78
C PRO A 25 -40.59 17.32 -10.78
N GLY A 26 -40.18 18.31 -9.98
CA GLY A 26 -40.62 19.67 -10.17
C GLY A 26 -39.96 20.21 -11.44
N GLU A 27 -40.73 20.29 -12.52
CA GLU A 27 -40.42 21.13 -13.68
C GLU A 27 -40.27 22.58 -13.19
N ASN A 28 -39.05 22.98 -12.85
CA ASN A 28 -38.71 24.38 -12.64
C ASN A 28 -37.42 24.69 -13.38
N ALA A 29 -37.53 25.60 -14.35
CA ALA A 29 -36.42 26.16 -15.09
C ALA A 29 -35.37 26.74 -14.14
N GLY A 30 -34.14 26.21 -14.17
CA GLY A 30 -32.96 26.87 -13.60
C GLY A 30 -32.72 26.81 -12.08
N GLY A 31 -33.40 25.93 -11.34
CA GLY A 31 -33.17 25.79 -9.88
C GLY A 31 -31.78 25.24 -9.51
N THR A 32 -31.19 25.73 -8.41
CA THR A 32 -29.97 25.18 -7.79
C THR A 32 -30.30 24.66 -6.40
N VAL A 33 -29.80 23.47 -6.05
CA VAL A 33 -30.00 22.84 -4.74
C VAL A 33 -28.64 22.57 -4.09
N GLY A 34 -28.46 23.00 -2.84
CA GLY A 34 -27.29 22.67 -2.03
C GLY A 34 -27.63 21.60 -1.00
N LEU A 35 -26.86 20.50 -0.94
CA LEU A 35 -27.03 19.44 0.05
C LEU A 35 -25.73 19.19 0.81
N ILE A 36 -25.84 18.86 2.09
CA ILE A 36 -24.74 18.41 2.94
C ILE A 36 -25.05 16.99 3.39
N HIS A 37 -24.20 16.03 3.07
CA HIS A 37 -24.40 14.62 3.41
C HIS A 37 -23.10 13.82 3.36
N LEU A 38 -23.16 12.59 3.87
CA LEU A 38 -22.10 11.60 3.67
C LEU A 38 -22.00 11.19 2.21
N GLU A 39 -20.82 10.72 1.82
CA GLU A 39 -20.46 10.57 0.39
C GLU A 39 -20.53 9.15 -0.15
N SER A 40 -21.13 8.20 0.58
CA SER A 40 -21.14 6.79 0.16
C SER A 40 -21.66 6.56 -1.27
N HIS A 41 -22.63 7.34 -1.74
CA HIS A 41 -23.10 7.28 -3.14
C HIS A 41 -21.99 7.43 -4.19
N PHE A 42 -20.88 8.14 -3.90
CA PHE A 42 -19.74 8.25 -4.82
C PHE A 42 -18.83 7.02 -4.86
N THR A 43 -18.90 6.13 -3.86
CA THR A 43 -17.97 5.00 -3.71
C THR A 43 -18.63 3.63 -3.62
N ASP A 44 -19.91 3.56 -3.29
CA ASP A 44 -20.68 2.32 -3.14
C ASP A 44 -20.87 1.62 -4.50
N GLU A 45 -20.50 0.34 -4.62
CA GLU A 45 -20.60 -0.41 -5.87
C GLU A 45 -22.03 -0.43 -6.44
N GLY A 46 -23.06 -0.49 -5.58
CA GLY A 46 -24.46 -0.53 -5.99
C GLY A 46 -25.04 0.82 -6.45
N ALA A 47 -24.31 1.93 -6.26
CA ALA A 47 -24.82 3.28 -6.51
C ALA A 47 -24.57 3.83 -7.93
N GLY A 48 -24.19 2.99 -8.90
CA GLY A 48 -23.84 3.39 -10.26
C GLY A 48 -24.85 4.32 -10.95
N PRO A 49 -26.14 3.94 -11.07
CA PRO A 49 -27.16 4.81 -11.69
C PRO A 49 -27.35 6.15 -10.98
N LEU A 50 -27.27 6.15 -9.63
CA LEU A 50 -27.36 7.37 -8.82
C LEU A 50 -26.13 8.27 -9.05
N ARG A 51 -24.93 7.70 -9.20
CA ARG A 51 -23.72 8.46 -9.55
C ARG A 51 -23.82 9.13 -10.90
N ALA A 52 -24.25 8.40 -11.93
CA ALA A 52 -24.40 8.97 -13.28
C ALA A 52 -25.34 10.19 -13.28
N ALA A 53 -26.51 10.05 -12.63
CA ALA A 53 -27.46 11.17 -12.49
C ALA A 53 -26.86 12.34 -11.70
N THR A 54 -26.11 12.03 -10.64
CA THR A 54 -25.39 12.99 -9.79
C THR A 54 -24.34 13.77 -10.58
N TYR A 55 -23.45 13.10 -11.31
CA TYR A 55 -22.37 13.75 -12.06
C TYR A 55 -22.87 14.75 -13.11
N ARG A 56 -23.99 14.47 -13.79
CA ARG A 56 -24.60 15.40 -14.75
C ARG A 56 -25.27 16.61 -14.11
N ARG A 57 -25.64 16.53 -12.83
CA ARG A 57 -26.30 17.60 -12.07
C ARG A 57 -25.35 18.41 -11.22
N LEU A 58 -24.21 17.84 -10.82
CA LEU A 58 -23.22 18.57 -10.02
C LEU A 58 -22.74 19.84 -10.73
N ARG A 59 -22.51 20.85 -9.91
CA ARG A 59 -21.87 22.12 -10.25
C ARG A 59 -20.67 22.35 -9.36
N ARG A 60 -20.81 22.01 -8.09
CA ARG A 60 -19.73 22.03 -7.11
C ARG A 60 -19.80 20.80 -6.21
N HIS A 61 -18.64 20.25 -5.89
CA HIS A 61 -18.46 19.16 -4.93
C HIS A 61 -17.31 19.50 -4.00
N TRP A 62 -17.59 19.71 -2.72
CA TRP A 62 -16.57 20.02 -1.73
C TRP A 62 -16.55 18.94 -0.67
N GLN A 63 -15.50 18.13 -0.67
CA GLN A 63 -15.37 17.01 0.24
C GLN A 63 -14.49 17.39 1.43
N PHE A 64 -14.97 17.07 2.63
CA PHE A 64 -14.32 17.37 3.90
C PHE A 64 -14.13 16.13 4.75
N ILE A 65 -13.08 16.14 5.57
CA ILE A 65 -12.85 15.21 6.68
C ILE A 65 -13.15 15.97 7.98
N ASN A 66 -13.96 15.41 8.86
CA ASN A 66 -14.45 16.07 10.08
C ASN A 66 -13.40 16.19 11.22
N GLU A 67 -12.11 16.34 10.90
CA GLU A 67 -11.03 16.44 11.89
C GLU A 67 -11.10 17.74 12.71
N LEU A 68 -11.67 18.81 12.17
CA LEU A 68 -11.97 20.05 12.92
C LEU A 68 -13.30 19.98 13.69
N GLN A 69 -14.03 18.87 13.59
CA GLN A 69 -15.27 18.58 14.32
C GLN A 69 -16.36 19.67 14.18
N TYR A 70 -16.53 20.23 12.98
CA TYR A 70 -17.65 21.15 12.70
C TYR A 70 -19.03 20.48 12.81
N PHE A 71 -19.08 19.16 12.72
CA PHE A 71 -20.28 18.36 12.95
C PHE A 71 -20.06 17.36 14.09
N GLU A 72 -21.12 17.04 14.83
CA GLU A 72 -21.14 16.03 15.90
C GLU A 72 -21.17 14.59 15.36
N ILE A 73 -20.26 14.28 14.42
CA ILE A 73 -20.02 12.94 13.88
C ILE A 73 -18.57 12.54 14.16
N GLN A 74 -18.26 11.25 14.05
CA GLN A 74 -16.87 10.77 14.21
C GLN A 74 -15.91 11.58 13.35
N HIS A 75 -14.79 12.05 13.93
CA HIS A 75 -13.86 13.00 13.30
C HIS A 75 -13.28 12.52 11.95
N GLN A 76 -13.12 11.21 11.77
CA GLN A 76 -12.61 10.61 10.51
C GLN A 76 -13.68 10.48 9.41
N LYS A 77 -14.95 10.82 9.69
CA LYS A 77 -16.02 10.72 8.70
C LYS A 77 -15.84 11.79 7.62
N ARG A 78 -16.10 11.36 6.39
CA ARG A 78 -16.08 12.18 5.18
C ARG A 78 -17.48 12.65 4.84
N TYR A 79 -17.64 13.95 4.60
CA TYR A 79 -18.90 14.55 4.18
C TYR A 79 -18.68 15.52 3.01
N GLY A 80 -19.71 15.71 2.20
CA GLY A 80 -19.67 16.58 1.04
C GLY A 80 -20.65 17.75 1.19
N ILE A 81 -20.25 18.93 0.70
CA ILE A 81 -21.16 20.03 0.37
C ILE A 81 -21.31 20.04 -1.15
N ASN A 82 -22.49 19.64 -1.61
CA ASN A 82 -22.79 19.44 -3.03
C ASN A 82 -23.77 20.48 -3.53
N VAL A 83 -23.46 21.07 -4.68
CA VAL A 83 -24.36 22.01 -5.38
C VAL A 83 -24.79 21.37 -6.68
N TYR A 84 -26.08 21.13 -6.80
CA TYR A 84 -26.73 20.54 -7.96
C TYR A 84 -27.51 21.60 -8.74
N GLY A 85 -27.54 21.47 -10.06
CA GLY A 85 -28.40 22.26 -10.93
C GLY A 85 -29.11 21.38 -11.95
N THR A 86 -29.61 22.00 -13.02
CA THR A 86 -30.25 21.30 -14.15
C THR A 86 -29.35 20.20 -14.72
N GLU A 87 -29.93 19.15 -15.28
CA GLU A 87 -29.14 18.13 -15.98
C GLU A 87 -28.33 18.74 -17.13
N ARG A 88 -27.07 18.31 -17.28
CA ARG A 88 -26.23 18.56 -18.45
C ARG A 88 -26.11 17.29 -19.28
N ALA A 89 -25.84 17.44 -20.57
CA ALA A 89 -25.54 16.32 -21.46
C ALA A 89 -24.32 15.51 -20.98
N GLU A 90 -23.30 16.20 -20.48
CA GLU A 90 -22.08 15.58 -19.97
C GLU A 90 -21.72 16.11 -18.56
N PRO A 91 -21.08 15.29 -17.72
CA PRO A 91 -20.50 15.72 -16.45
C PRO A 91 -19.51 16.88 -16.64
N ASN A 92 -19.69 17.93 -15.85
CA ASN A 92 -18.75 19.05 -15.79
C ASN A 92 -19.00 19.84 -14.52
N TYR A 93 -18.11 19.72 -13.53
CA TYR A 93 -18.22 20.43 -12.27
C TYR A 93 -16.84 20.75 -11.71
N VAL A 94 -16.81 21.61 -10.70
CA VAL A 94 -15.58 21.94 -9.97
C VAL A 94 -15.65 21.33 -8.59
N GLY A 95 -14.56 20.75 -8.11
CA GLY A 95 -14.50 20.23 -6.76
C GLY A 95 -13.14 20.33 -6.11
N ALA A 96 -13.11 19.93 -4.84
CA ALA A 96 -11.88 19.76 -4.09
C ALA A 96 -12.11 18.67 -3.03
N CYS A 97 -11.10 17.84 -2.83
CA CYS A 97 -11.16 16.71 -1.90
C CYS A 97 -10.14 16.81 -0.78
N SER A 98 -10.42 16.08 0.29
CA SER A 98 -9.66 15.99 1.54
C SER A 98 -9.44 17.36 2.19
N LEU A 99 -10.47 18.20 2.20
CA LEU A 99 -10.46 19.48 2.90
C LEU A 99 -10.82 19.30 4.38
N TYR A 100 -10.52 20.32 5.18
CA TYR A 100 -10.93 20.36 6.60
C TYR A 100 -11.78 21.59 6.93
N SER A 101 -11.69 22.66 6.13
CA SER A 101 -12.45 23.89 6.33
C SER A 101 -13.08 24.43 5.04
N PRO A 102 -14.36 24.84 5.04
CA PRO A 102 -14.99 25.49 3.90
C PRO A 102 -14.26 26.77 3.43
N ALA A 103 -13.61 27.49 4.35
CA ALA A 103 -12.80 28.66 4.01
C ALA A 103 -11.66 28.29 3.05
N THR A 104 -11.04 27.12 3.22
CA THR A 104 -10.00 26.62 2.31
C THR A 104 -10.54 26.49 0.88
N ALA A 105 -11.75 25.96 0.68
CA ALA A 105 -12.36 25.84 -0.65
C ALA A 105 -12.60 27.22 -1.30
N VAL A 106 -13.23 28.14 -0.56
CA VAL A 106 -13.58 29.49 -1.06
C VAL A 106 -12.34 30.29 -1.42
N ASN A 107 -11.32 30.25 -0.58
CA ASN A 107 -10.07 30.98 -0.81
C ASN A 107 -9.23 30.32 -1.91
N SER A 108 -9.28 28.99 -2.06
CA SER A 108 -8.59 28.27 -3.14
C SER A 108 -9.11 28.63 -4.53
N LEU A 109 -10.40 28.96 -4.67
CA LEU A 109 -10.98 29.44 -5.93
C LEU A 109 -10.42 30.81 -6.38
N ARG A 110 -9.87 31.59 -5.45
CA ARG A 110 -9.35 32.95 -5.69
C ARG A 110 -7.82 33.01 -5.63
N HIS A 111 -7.19 31.88 -5.35
CA HIS A 111 -5.75 31.77 -5.21
C HIS A 111 -5.08 31.88 -6.59
N ASP A 112 -3.92 32.53 -6.66
CA ASP A 112 -3.17 32.78 -7.90
C ASP A 112 -2.42 31.56 -8.45
N GLY A 113 -2.14 30.60 -7.56
CA GLY A 113 -1.47 29.33 -7.87
C GLY A 113 0.03 29.34 -7.58
N GLY A 114 0.53 30.39 -6.92
CA GLY A 114 1.92 30.45 -6.48
C GLY A 114 2.20 29.62 -5.22
N GLY A 115 3.45 29.21 -5.05
CA GLY A 115 3.91 28.48 -3.88
C GLY A 115 3.72 26.96 -3.97
N PRO A 116 4.08 26.22 -2.90
CA PRO A 116 4.05 24.77 -2.90
C PRO A 116 2.61 24.23 -2.84
N GLU A 117 2.34 23.19 -3.63
CA GLU A 117 1.03 22.52 -3.59
C GLU A 117 0.78 21.90 -2.20
N PRO A 118 -0.45 22.06 -1.66
CA PRO A 118 -0.79 21.55 -0.34
C PRO A 118 -1.07 20.05 -0.33
N GLY A 119 -1.00 19.47 0.87
CA GLY A 119 -1.23 18.04 1.10
C GLY A 119 -2.34 17.74 2.10
N ILE A 120 -2.36 16.50 2.60
CA ILE A 120 -3.23 16.10 3.71
C ILE A 120 -2.76 16.80 5.01
N LYS A 121 -1.44 16.87 5.21
CA LYS A 121 -0.78 17.59 6.31
C LYS A 121 0.27 18.56 5.76
N ASP A 122 0.55 19.60 6.52
CA ASP A 122 1.65 20.52 6.23
C ASP A 122 3.00 19.96 6.72
N GLU A 123 4.07 20.74 6.52
CA GLU A 123 5.44 20.33 6.88
C GLU A 123 5.66 20.19 8.39
N ASP A 124 4.84 20.87 9.19
CA ASP A 124 4.85 20.80 10.66
C ASP A 124 4.00 19.62 11.17
N GLY A 125 3.34 18.88 10.27
CA GLY A 125 2.51 17.71 10.60
C GLY A 125 1.09 18.05 11.06
N ASN A 126 0.66 19.31 10.91
CA ASN A 126 -0.72 19.74 11.16
C ASN A 126 -1.61 19.47 9.94
N TRP A 127 -2.92 19.47 10.11
CA TRP A 127 -3.85 19.39 8.99
C TRP A 127 -3.67 20.61 8.07
N ASP A 128 -3.45 20.37 6.77
CA ASP A 128 -3.12 21.46 5.84
C ASP A 128 -4.39 22.26 5.51
N LEU A 129 -4.52 23.45 6.12
CA LEU A 129 -5.64 24.37 5.90
C LEU A 129 -5.38 25.41 4.80
N ARG A 130 -4.17 25.43 4.22
CA ARG A 130 -3.75 26.47 3.28
C ARG A 130 -4.61 26.42 2.01
N PRO A 131 -5.19 27.55 1.58
CA PRO A 131 -5.82 27.63 0.27
C PRO A 131 -4.78 27.55 -0.84
N HIS A 132 -5.12 26.91 -1.95
CA HIS A 132 -4.25 26.87 -3.14
C HIS A 132 -5.08 26.55 -4.39
N ALA A 133 -4.75 27.16 -5.53
CA ALA A 133 -5.48 26.95 -6.78
C ALA A 133 -5.45 25.47 -7.24
N ALA A 134 -4.36 24.76 -6.93
CA ALA A 134 -4.22 23.34 -7.25
C ALA A 134 -5.14 22.41 -6.43
N ARG A 135 -5.78 22.86 -5.35
CA ARG A 135 -6.84 22.07 -4.68
C ARG A 135 -8.10 21.96 -5.53
N ILE A 136 -8.30 22.93 -6.43
CA ILE A 136 -9.50 23.04 -7.25
C ILE A 136 -9.32 22.22 -8.51
N GLU A 137 -10.11 21.16 -8.64
CA GLU A 137 -10.15 20.28 -9.80
C GLU A 137 -11.42 20.54 -10.61
N ARG A 138 -11.30 20.49 -11.93
CA ARG A 138 -12.45 20.43 -12.83
C ARG A 138 -12.64 18.97 -13.22
N VAL A 139 -13.80 18.42 -12.88
CA VAL A 139 -14.16 17.04 -13.21
C VAL A 139 -15.09 17.07 -14.41
N ASP A 140 -14.63 16.45 -15.49
CA ASP A 140 -15.37 16.22 -16.72
C ASP A 140 -15.34 14.74 -17.10
N LEU A 141 -15.84 14.41 -18.30
CA LEU A 141 -15.87 13.04 -18.79
C LEU A 141 -14.47 12.43 -18.95
N GLU A 142 -13.42 13.21 -19.23
CA GLU A 142 -12.05 12.68 -19.33
C GLU A 142 -11.54 12.24 -17.96
N VAL A 143 -11.79 13.05 -16.92
CA VAL A 143 -11.48 12.69 -15.53
C VAL A 143 -12.24 11.42 -15.11
N LEU A 144 -13.53 11.31 -15.45
CA LEU A 144 -14.29 10.08 -15.17
C LEU A 144 -13.72 8.86 -15.91
N ARG A 145 -13.20 8.99 -17.13
CA ARG A 145 -12.52 7.89 -17.83
C ARG A 145 -11.24 7.46 -17.10
N ALA A 146 -10.49 8.40 -16.53
CA ALA A 146 -9.32 8.08 -15.73
C ALA A 146 -9.71 7.31 -14.46
N TRP A 147 -10.76 7.74 -13.77
CA TRP A 147 -11.29 7.01 -12.60
C TRP A 147 -11.79 5.62 -12.97
N HIS A 148 -12.55 5.52 -14.07
CA HIS A 148 -13.05 4.26 -14.61
C HIS A 148 -11.91 3.28 -14.87
N GLY A 149 -10.86 3.71 -15.58
CA GLY A 149 -9.71 2.85 -15.86
C GLY A 149 -8.99 2.34 -14.60
N LEU A 150 -9.00 3.10 -13.50
CA LEU A 150 -8.38 2.70 -12.24
C LEU A 150 -9.29 1.80 -11.39
N LEU A 151 -10.60 2.06 -11.41
CA LEU A 151 -11.53 1.52 -10.44
C LEU A 151 -12.47 0.44 -10.98
N GLU A 152 -12.75 0.44 -12.26
CA GLU A 152 -13.81 -0.37 -12.84
C GLU A 152 -13.28 -1.28 -13.95
N ASP A 153 -14.15 -2.19 -14.38
CA ASP A 153 -13.96 -2.98 -15.58
C ASP A 153 -14.78 -2.40 -16.76
N ASP A 154 -14.64 -3.01 -17.94
CA ASP A 154 -15.32 -2.59 -19.15
C ASP A 154 -16.85 -2.80 -19.11
N THR A 155 -17.37 -3.51 -18.10
CA THR A 155 -18.82 -3.73 -17.95
C THR A 155 -19.52 -2.54 -17.30
N THR A 156 -18.78 -1.72 -16.55
CA THR A 156 -19.31 -0.54 -15.88
C THR A 156 -19.27 0.67 -16.82
N PRO A 157 -20.39 1.37 -17.07
CA PRO A 157 -20.36 2.60 -17.85
C PRO A 157 -19.50 3.67 -17.17
N VAL A 158 -18.76 4.47 -17.94
CA VAL A 158 -17.84 5.51 -17.42
C VAL A 158 -18.52 6.46 -16.43
N GLU A 159 -19.74 6.91 -16.71
CA GLU A 159 -20.47 7.82 -15.83
C GLU A 159 -20.95 7.16 -14.51
N GLN A 160 -20.87 5.83 -14.41
CA GLN A 160 -21.17 5.10 -13.18
C GLN A 160 -19.91 4.77 -12.38
N THR A 161 -18.73 5.17 -12.85
CA THR A 161 -17.46 4.97 -12.13
C THR A 161 -17.54 5.54 -10.72
N ARG A 162 -16.91 4.86 -9.78
CA ARG A 162 -16.66 5.43 -8.45
C ARG A 162 -15.71 6.62 -8.53
N MET A 163 -15.86 7.53 -7.57
CA MET A 163 -14.99 8.70 -7.45
C MET A 163 -13.62 8.33 -6.88
N VAL A 164 -12.58 8.97 -7.40
CA VAL A 164 -11.24 8.96 -6.80
C VAL A 164 -10.99 10.29 -6.09
N TYR A 165 -10.38 10.24 -4.91
CA TYR A 165 -10.14 11.41 -4.07
C TYR A 165 -8.68 11.85 -4.11
N THR A 166 -8.43 12.99 -4.73
CA THR A 166 -7.11 13.63 -4.83
C THR A 166 -7.08 14.98 -4.13
N VAL A 167 -5.98 15.26 -3.42
CA VAL A 167 -5.83 16.50 -2.63
C VAL A 167 -5.48 17.71 -3.50
N ASN A 168 -4.80 17.47 -4.63
CA ASN A 168 -4.29 18.50 -5.51
C ASN A 168 -4.22 18.01 -6.98
N ARG A 169 -3.98 18.95 -7.91
CA ARG A 169 -3.90 18.68 -9.35
C ARG A 169 -2.73 17.79 -9.72
N ALA A 170 -1.57 17.91 -9.07
CA ALA A 170 -0.44 17.00 -9.33
C ALA A 170 -0.84 15.54 -9.08
N ALA A 171 -1.58 15.28 -7.99
CA ALA A 171 -2.08 13.95 -7.69
C ALA A 171 -3.06 13.41 -8.75
N SER A 172 -3.97 14.25 -9.23
CA SER A 172 -4.91 13.87 -10.31
C SER A 172 -4.20 13.61 -11.65
N SER A 173 -3.20 14.43 -11.99
CA SER A 173 -2.35 14.22 -13.18
C SER A 173 -1.64 12.86 -13.14
N VAL A 174 -1.02 12.53 -12.00
CA VAL A 174 -0.35 11.23 -11.81
C VAL A 174 -1.34 10.09 -11.95
N LEU A 175 -2.50 10.15 -11.30
CA LEU A 175 -3.54 9.12 -11.46
C LEU A 175 -3.97 8.94 -12.91
N THR A 176 -4.10 10.03 -13.67
CA THR A 176 -4.45 9.96 -15.10
C THR A 176 -3.38 9.22 -15.91
N LYS A 177 -2.09 9.42 -15.61
CA LYS A 177 -1.00 8.65 -16.23
C LYS A 177 -1.08 7.17 -15.84
N LEU A 178 -1.23 6.89 -14.55
CA LEU A 178 -1.37 5.52 -14.05
C LEU A 178 -2.60 4.82 -14.64
N ALA A 179 -3.69 5.55 -14.86
CA ALA A 179 -4.92 5.04 -15.46
C ALA A 179 -4.72 4.55 -16.90
N ARG A 180 -3.75 5.09 -17.64
CA ARG A 180 -3.45 4.71 -19.03
C ARG A 180 -2.44 3.56 -19.14
N ALA A 181 -1.75 3.24 -18.05
CA ALA A 181 -0.77 2.15 -18.06
C ALA A 181 -1.45 0.77 -18.15
N PRO A 182 -0.75 -0.25 -18.69
CA PRO A 182 -1.16 -1.64 -18.56
C PRO A 182 -1.44 -2.04 -17.11
N ARG A 183 -2.15 -3.16 -16.94
CA ARG A 183 -2.59 -3.65 -15.62
C ARG A 183 -1.85 -4.91 -15.22
N LEU A 184 -1.55 -5.06 -13.93
CA LEU A 184 -0.96 -6.29 -13.39
C LEU A 184 -1.81 -7.53 -13.73
N GLY A 185 -3.14 -7.39 -13.83
CA GLY A 185 -4.05 -8.46 -14.22
C GLY A 185 -3.71 -9.11 -15.58
N THR A 186 -3.02 -8.41 -16.48
CA THR A 186 -2.56 -8.96 -17.76
C THR A 186 -1.56 -10.12 -17.61
N ILE A 187 -0.94 -10.28 -16.43
CA ILE A 187 -0.04 -11.41 -16.14
C ILE A 187 -0.81 -12.74 -16.05
N GLY A 188 -2.11 -12.69 -15.71
CA GLY A 188 -2.97 -13.86 -15.50
C GLY A 188 -2.71 -14.52 -14.14
N PHE A 189 -3.01 -13.79 -13.05
CA PHE A 189 -2.81 -14.30 -11.70
C PHE A 189 -3.84 -15.35 -11.31
N ARG A 190 -3.40 -16.32 -10.50
CA ARG A 190 -4.28 -17.24 -9.78
C ARG A 190 -4.25 -16.89 -8.30
N PHE A 191 -5.42 -16.75 -7.69
CA PHE A 191 -5.59 -16.17 -6.36
C PHE A 191 -5.89 -17.21 -5.29
N SER A 192 -5.44 -16.96 -4.07
CA SER A 192 -5.79 -17.74 -2.88
C SER A 192 -6.37 -16.84 -1.78
N PRO A 193 -7.57 -17.17 -1.27
CA PRO A 193 -8.17 -16.47 -0.11
C PRO A 193 -7.50 -16.83 1.20
N GLY A 194 -6.77 -17.95 1.25
CA GLY A 194 -6.29 -18.53 2.50
C GLY A 194 -7.40 -19.08 3.39
N TRP A 195 -7.04 -19.43 4.62
CA TRP A 195 -7.94 -20.05 5.58
C TRP A 195 -8.89 -19.05 6.23
N HIS A 196 -10.18 -19.38 6.26
CA HIS A 196 -11.17 -18.66 7.05
C HIS A 196 -11.03 -19.04 8.53
N GLU A 197 -10.45 -18.13 9.33
CA GLU A 197 -10.02 -18.37 10.73
C GLU A 197 -11.07 -19.09 11.59
N THR A 198 -12.33 -18.66 11.53
CA THR A 198 -13.41 -19.31 12.30
C THR A 198 -13.82 -20.65 11.70
N ASN A 199 -14.31 -20.65 10.46
CA ASN A 199 -14.93 -21.82 9.83
C ASN A 199 -13.96 -22.99 9.66
N ASP A 200 -12.75 -22.73 9.19
CA ASP A 200 -11.80 -23.78 8.83
C ASP A 200 -11.08 -24.36 10.07
N ARG A 201 -10.91 -23.55 11.12
CA ARG A 201 -10.52 -24.05 12.45
C ARG A 201 -11.62 -24.92 13.07
N THR A 202 -12.89 -24.51 12.98
CA THR A 202 -14.01 -25.33 13.47
C THR A 202 -14.13 -26.66 12.73
N ARG A 203 -13.71 -26.72 11.46
CA ARG A 203 -13.60 -27.96 10.67
C ARG A 203 -12.39 -28.82 11.04
N GLY A 204 -11.48 -28.32 11.86
CA GLY A 204 -10.33 -29.07 12.39
C GLY A 204 -9.08 -29.02 11.51
N TYR A 205 -9.03 -28.19 10.46
CA TYR A 205 -7.88 -28.12 9.55
C TYR A 205 -6.62 -27.52 10.21
N PHE A 206 -6.78 -26.61 11.15
CA PHE A 206 -5.67 -26.04 11.92
C PHE A 206 -6.18 -25.56 13.28
N ASP A 207 -5.29 -25.41 14.25
CA ASP A 207 -5.63 -24.86 15.57
C ASP A 207 -4.51 -23.95 16.11
N VAL A 208 -4.76 -23.34 17.27
CA VAL A 208 -3.80 -22.52 17.99
C VAL A 208 -2.73 -23.42 18.60
N ASP A 209 -1.54 -23.36 18.01
CA ASP A 209 -0.33 -23.96 18.55
C ASP A 209 0.84 -23.02 18.27
N TRP A 210 1.26 -22.29 19.30
CA TRP A 210 2.32 -21.30 19.16
C TRP A 210 3.70 -21.97 19.10
N GLY A 211 4.51 -21.57 18.12
CA GLY A 211 5.90 -21.97 18.04
C GLY A 211 6.47 -21.78 16.64
N VAL A 212 7.74 -22.13 16.48
CA VAL A 212 8.34 -22.29 15.15
C VAL A 212 7.92 -23.66 14.61
N PRO A 213 7.23 -23.73 13.46
CA PRO A 213 6.89 -25.02 12.82
C PRO A 213 8.13 -25.80 12.35
N GLU A 214 7.97 -27.10 12.11
CA GLU A 214 9.09 -27.96 11.68
C GLU A 214 9.48 -27.75 10.21
N SER A 215 8.51 -27.38 9.38
CA SER A 215 8.69 -27.07 7.96
C SER A 215 7.79 -25.92 7.52
N TRP A 216 8.06 -25.40 6.32
CA TRP A 216 7.21 -24.38 5.70
C TRP A 216 5.80 -24.89 5.36
N ASP A 217 5.61 -26.20 5.23
CA ASP A 217 4.30 -26.81 4.95
C ASP A 217 3.33 -26.63 6.13
N GLN A 218 3.88 -26.43 7.33
CA GLN A 218 3.12 -26.18 8.56
C GLN A 218 2.98 -24.68 8.90
N VAL A 219 3.54 -23.78 8.08
CA VAL A 219 3.48 -22.34 8.34
C VAL A 219 2.10 -21.80 7.96
N ILE A 220 1.43 -21.15 8.91
CA ILE A 220 0.20 -20.39 8.67
C ILE A 220 0.44 -18.91 9.03
N LEU A 221 0.60 -18.09 8.00
CA LEU A 221 0.91 -16.66 8.14
C LEU A 221 -0.33 -15.83 8.50
N GLN A 222 -0.08 -14.77 9.27
CA GLN A 222 -1.04 -13.72 9.63
C GLN A 222 -0.50 -12.35 9.22
N GLY A 223 -1.38 -11.36 9.02
CA GLY A 223 -1.00 -10.03 8.52
C GLY A 223 0.27 -9.41 9.12
N PRO A 224 0.46 -9.42 10.46
CA PRO A 224 1.66 -8.86 11.10
C PRO A 224 3.00 -9.51 10.72
N HIS A 225 3.00 -10.75 10.19
CA HIS A 225 4.21 -11.38 9.66
C HIS A 225 4.77 -10.63 8.44
N LEU A 226 3.91 -9.93 7.69
CA LEU A 226 4.29 -9.31 6.42
C LEU A 226 4.47 -7.81 6.57
N TYR A 227 5.47 -7.22 5.92
CA TYR A 227 5.53 -5.80 5.59
C TYR A 227 5.99 -5.61 4.15
N VAL A 228 6.09 -4.36 3.67
CA VAL A 228 6.44 -4.08 2.28
C VAL A 228 7.80 -4.70 1.93
N GLY A 229 7.77 -5.67 1.01
CA GLY A 229 8.95 -6.45 0.60
C GLY A 229 9.61 -7.25 1.73
N ASN A 230 8.93 -7.46 2.86
CA ASN A 230 9.46 -8.19 4.01
C ASN A 230 8.50 -9.33 4.45
N PRO A 231 8.84 -10.60 4.21
CA PRO A 231 8.03 -11.73 4.69
C PRO A 231 8.27 -12.09 6.16
N PHE A 232 9.25 -11.48 6.82
CA PHE A 232 9.59 -11.66 8.25
C PHE A 232 9.59 -10.30 8.96
N TYR A 233 8.41 -9.69 9.08
CA TYR A 233 8.27 -8.39 9.75
C TYR A 233 8.19 -8.51 11.27
N LYS A 234 7.23 -9.31 11.76
CA LYS A 234 7.04 -9.56 13.19
C LYS A 234 6.69 -11.02 13.46
N ALA A 235 7.10 -11.49 14.63
CA ALA A 235 6.73 -12.80 15.17
C ALA A 235 5.69 -12.63 16.29
N PRO A 236 4.70 -13.53 16.40
CA PRO A 236 3.72 -13.49 17.48
C PRO A 236 4.41 -13.86 18.79
N ASN A 237 4.09 -13.15 19.86
CA ASN A 237 4.59 -13.50 21.19
C ASN A 237 3.83 -14.71 21.74
N LYS A 238 4.50 -15.57 22.52
CA LYS A 238 3.89 -16.77 23.14
C LYS A 238 2.62 -16.46 23.94
N SER A 239 2.55 -15.26 24.50
CA SER A 239 1.41 -14.84 25.30
C SER A 239 0.13 -14.63 24.48
N MET A 240 0.22 -14.34 23.18
CA MET A 240 -0.90 -14.14 22.25
C MET A 240 -2.05 -13.29 22.85
N LYS A 241 -1.71 -12.30 23.68
CA LYS A 241 -2.69 -11.61 24.54
C LYS A 241 -3.70 -10.79 23.76
N ASN A 242 -3.25 -10.18 22.66
CA ASN A 242 -4.06 -9.32 21.82
C ASN A 242 -3.39 -9.14 20.44
N HIS A 243 -4.09 -8.44 19.53
CA HIS A 243 -3.64 -8.19 18.16
C HIS A 243 -2.35 -7.35 18.02
N LEU A 244 -1.86 -6.73 19.10
CA LEU A 244 -0.61 -5.95 19.15
C LEU A 244 0.55 -6.73 19.78
N ASP A 245 0.32 -7.95 20.28
CA ASP A 245 1.30 -8.77 20.99
C ASP A 245 2.30 -9.47 20.05
N TRP A 246 3.14 -8.64 19.41
CA TRP A 246 4.08 -9.04 18.37
C TRP A 246 5.45 -8.41 18.59
N THR A 247 6.51 -9.14 18.28
CA THR A 247 7.89 -8.67 18.36
C THR A 247 8.49 -8.52 16.96
N PRO A 248 9.16 -7.39 16.63
CA PRO A 248 9.90 -7.25 15.38
C PRO A 248 10.93 -8.36 15.19
N VAL A 249 11.03 -8.88 13.97
CA VAL A 249 12.06 -9.87 13.62
C VAL A 249 13.36 -9.15 13.27
N ASP A 250 14.46 -9.69 13.78
CA ASP A 250 15.81 -9.20 13.49
C ASP A 250 16.32 -9.78 12.17
N LEU A 251 16.25 -9.01 11.08
CA LEU A 251 16.78 -9.48 9.80
C LEU A 251 18.31 -9.62 9.80
N GLU A 252 19.04 -8.91 10.67
CA GLU A 252 20.50 -9.04 10.78
C GLU A 252 20.94 -10.30 11.52
N ALA A 253 20.07 -10.90 12.33
CA ALA A 253 20.35 -12.15 13.03
C ALA A 253 19.58 -13.34 12.45
N LEU A 254 18.70 -13.11 11.47
CA LEU A 254 17.83 -14.15 10.90
C LEU A 254 18.68 -15.25 10.21
N PRO A 255 18.57 -16.51 10.64
CA PRO A 255 19.28 -17.63 10.03
C PRO A 255 18.95 -17.84 8.54
N ALA A 256 19.82 -18.59 7.86
CA ALA A 256 19.65 -18.93 6.45
C ALA A 256 18.40 -19.78 6.18
N ASP A 257 18.06 -20.64 7.12
CA ASP A 257 16.96 -21.61 7.09
C ASP A 257 15.82 -21.23 8.02
N ALA A 258 15.66 -19.94 8.29
CA ALA A 258 14.66 -19.46 9.22
C ALA A 258 13.23 -19.83 8.77
N ILE A 259 12.45 -20.35 9.71
CA ILE A 259 11.00 -20.55 9.61
C ILE A 259 10.35 -19.55 10.58
N PRO A 260 9.29 -18.83 10.19
CA PRO A 260 8.66 -17.86 11.08
C PRO A 260 7.94 -18.58 12.23
N THR A 261 8.02 -18.03 13.43
CA THR A 261 7.11 -18.39 14.53
C THR A 261 5.68 -18.08 14.11
N THR A 262 4.75 -19.02 14.28
CA THR A 262 3.33 -18.84 13.98
C THR A 262 2.47 -19.04 15.24
N SER A 263 1.25 -18.49 15.21
CA SER A 263 0.23 -18.71 16.25
C SER A 263 -0.63 -19.95 15.96
N TYR A 264 -0.61 -20.42 14.72
CA TYR A 264 -1.42 -21.53 14.23
C TYR A 264 -0.54 -22.58 13.55
N LYS A 265 -0.97 -23.83 13.61
CA LYS A 265 -0.38 -24.96 12.86
C LYS A 265 -1.49 -25.86 12.31
N PRO A 266 -1.23 -26.59 11.21
CA PRO A 266 -2.15 -27.63 10.73
C PRO A 266 -2.52 -28.61 11.84
N ALA A 267 -3.75 -29.10 11.76
CA ALA A 267 -4.30 -30.08 12.68
C ALA A 267 -5.11 -31.12 11.88
N GLY A 268 -5.35 -32.28 12.49
CA GLY A 268 -6.06 -33.37 11.82
C GLY A 268 -5.15 -34.12 10.83
N ASP A 269 -5.78 -34.65 9.78
CA ASP A 269 -5.08 -35.39 8.72
C ASP A 269 -4.41 -34.43 7.73
N GLU A 270 -3.14 -34.71 7.41
CA GLU A 270 -2.31 -33.85 6.55
C GLU A 270 -2.85 -33.81 5.10
N TYR A 271 -3.32 -34.94 4.59
CA TYR A 271 -3.87 -35.02 3.24
C TYR A 271 -5.21 -34.26 3.14
N GLU A 272 -6.08 -34.40 4.14
CA GLU A 272 -7.32 -33.61 4.21
C GLU A 272 -7.03 -32.11 4.33
N TYR A 273 -6.04 -31.71 5.13
CA TYR A 273 -5.61 -30.31 5.25
C TYR A 273 -5.14 -29.74 3.90
N ASP A 274 -4.27 -30.47 3.21
CA ASP A 274 -3.71 -30.06 1.92
C ASP A 274 -4.80 -29.94 0.85
N CYS A 275 -5.67 -30.96 0.74
CA CYS A 275 -6.78 -30.98 -0.22
C CYS A 275 -7.87 -29.93 0.08
N ALA A 276 -8.03 -29.54 1.34
CA ALA A 276 -8.99 -28.51 1.73
C ALA A 276 -8.48 -27.08 1.47
N TYR A 277 -7.18 -26.90 1.26
CA TYR A 277 -6.63 -25.59 0.91
C TYR A 277 -6.90 -25.25 -0.56
N THR A 278 -6.54 -24.02 -0.97
CA THR A 278 -6.74 -23.59 -2.36
C THR A 278 -5.93 -24.44 -3.34
N ASP A 279 -6.64 -25.02 -4.31
CA ASP A 279 -6.10 -25.72 -5.47
C ASP A 279 -6.63 -25.04 -6.76
N TRP A 280 -5.75 -24.77 -7.72
CA TRP A 280 -6.09 -24.15 -9.00
C TRP A 280 -6.22 -25.14 -10.16
N GLY A 281 -5.93 -26.41 -9.91
CA GLY A 281 -5.95 -27.49 -10.86
C GLY A 281 -7.31 -28.19 -10.93
N THR A 282 -7.25 -29.46 -11.28
CA THR A 282 -8.40 -30.36 -11.38
C THR A 282 -8.13 -31.60 -10.53
N GLU A 283 -9.14 -32.41 -10.24
CA GLU A 283 -8.95 -33.66 -9.48
C GLU A 283 -7.90 -34.60 -10.13
N GLU A 284 -7.78 -34.61 -11.46
CA GLU A 284 -6.82 -35.44 -12.19
C GLU A 284 -5.41 -34.82 -12.28
N ASN A 285 -5.30 -33.50 -12.15
CA ASN A 285 -4.06 -32.75 -12.21
C ASN A 285 -4.13 -31.59 -11.21
N PRO A 286 -3.90 -31.88 -9.91
CA PRO A 286 -3.94 -30.87 -8.87
C PRO A 286 -2.84 -29.84 -9.08
N ASP A 287 -3.14 -28.60 -8.71
CA ASP A 287 -2.19 -27.48 -8.75
C ASP A 287 -2.35 -26.65 -7.47
N PRO A 288 -1.93 -27.19 -6.32
CA PRO A 288 -2.13 -26.56 -5.02
C PRO A 288 -1.47 -25.18 -4.98
N ALA A 289 -2.19 -24.17 -4.51
CA ALA A 289 -1.65 -22.81 -4.40
C ALA A 289 -0.35 -22.79 -3.59
N ARG A 290 -0.24 -23.67 -2.59
CA ARG A 290 0.93 -23.86 -1.70
C ARG A 290 2.19 -24.36 -2.40
N ASP A 291 2.12 -24.85 -3.64
CA ASP A 291 3.31 -25.31 -4.38
C ASP A 291 4.06 -24.18 -5.11
N HIS A 292 3.53 -22.95 -5.04
CA HIS A 292 4.06 -21.82 -5.79
C HIS A 292 4.59 -20.70 -4.90
N TYR A 293 5.53 -19.92 -5.43
CA TYR A 293 5.77 -18.57 -4.89
C TYR A 293 4.55 -17.70 -5.16
N ARG A 294 4.15 -16.92 -4.15
CA ARG A 294 2.97 -16.04 -4.24
C ARG A 294 3.28 -14.64 -3.72
N ILE A 295 2.79 -13.61 -4.40
CA ILE A 295 2.68 -12.28 -3.81
C ILE A 295 1.58 -12.37 -2.76
N ALA A 296 1.90 -12.05 -1.52
CA ALA A 296 0.93 -11.97 -0.44
C ALA A 296 0.79 -10.52 0.03
N TRP A 297 -0.44 -10.07 0.25
CA TRP A 297 -0.72 -8.75 0.80
C TRP A 297 -1.74 -8.80 1.91
N ARG A 298 -1.65 -7.83 2.82
CA ARG A 298 -2.66 -7.66 3.88
C ARG A 298 -3.99 -7.23 3.23
N ARG A 299 -5.06 -7.96 3.53
CA ARG A 299 -6.40 -7.70 3.02
C ARG A 299 -6.93 -6.36 3.51
N MET A 300 -6.81 -6.07 4.81
CA MET A 300 -7.37 -4.85 5.41
C MET A 300 -6.57 -3.60 4.98
N ALA A 301 -7.24 -2.60 4.43
CA ALA A 301 -6.63 -1.36 3.97
C ALA A 301 -6.48 -0.33 5.12
N ALA A 302 -5.23 -0.05 5.51
CA ALA A 302 -4.92 0.99 6.49
C ALA A 302 -4.89 2.39 5.83
N ASN A 303 -6.06 2.92 5.44
CA ASN A 303 -6.18 4.13 4.61
C ASN A 303 -5.50 5.40 5.17
N THR A 304 -5.25 5.47 6.48
CA THR A 304 -4.58 6.59 7.17
C THR A 304 -3.20 6.24 7.72
N GLY A 305 -2.72 5.02 7.48
CA GLY A 305 -1.41 4.57 7.94
C GLY A 305 -0.27 5.08 7.07
N GLU A 306 0.95 4.72 7.47
CA GLU A 306 2.19 4.94 6.70
C GLU A 306 2.09 4.31 5.30
N ARG A 307 1.55 3.08 5.23
CA ARG A 307 1.32 2.32 4.01
C ARG A 307 -0.10 1.76 4.03
N THR A 308 -0.76 1.75 2.87
CA THR A 308 -2.07 1.12 2.67
C THR A 308 -1.90 -0.26 2.07
N LEU A 309 -1.05 -0.36 1.03
CA LEU A 309 -0.75 -1.62 0.35
C LEU A 309 0.55 -2.18 0.92
N VAL A 310 0.41 -3.30 1.62
CA VAL A 310 1.52 -4.01 2.25
C VAL A 310 1.64 -5.38 1.62
N ALA A 311 2.59 -5.52 0.68
CA ALA A 311 2.80 -6.74 -0.10
C ALA A 311 4.24 -7.26 0.03
N THR A 312 4.39 -8.58 -0.03
CA THR A 312 5.67 -9.30 -0.05
C THR A 312 5.56 -10.59 -0.85
N LEU A 313 6.66 -11.28 -1.12
CA LEU A 313 6.65 -12.64 -1.65
C LEU A 313 6.59 -13.63 -0.49
N ILE A 314 5.84 -14.72 -0.61
CA ILE A 314 5.84 -15.88 0.31
C ILE A 314 6.24 -17.14 -0.47
N PRO A 315 6.95 -18.10 0.16
CA PRO A 315 7.47 -19.27 -0.52
C PRO A 315 6.42 -20.40 -0.58
N PRO A 316 6.67 -21.46 -1.37
CA PRO A 316 5.92 -22.69 -1.29
C PRO A 316 5.83 -23.27 0.14
N GLY A 317 4.85 -24.13 0.38
CA GLY A 317 4.50 -24.73 1.68
C GLY A 317 3.62 -23.82 2.54
N SER A 318 3.89 -22.51 2.56
CA SER A 318 3.18 -21.58 3.44
C SER A 318 1.68 -21.47 3.16
N ALA A 319 0.84 -21.60 4.18
CA ALA A 319 -0.53 -21.13 4.16
C ALA A 319 -0.63 -19.73 4.80
N HIS A 320 -1.81 -19.13 4.72
CA HIS A 320 -2.11 -17.88 5.42
C HIS A 320 -3.59 -17.80 5.78
N THR A 321 -3.93 -16.96 6.74
CA THR A 321 -5.33 -16.67 7.07
C THR A 321 -5.95 -15.70 6.07
N HIS A 322 -7.28 -15.63 6.03
CA HIS A 322 -8.07 -14.77 5.13
C HIS A 322 -7.90 -13.26 5.33
N LEU A 323 -7.13 -12.84 6.34
CA LEU A 323 -6.66 -11.46 6.50
C LEU A 323 -5.45 -11.15 5.61
N ILE A 324 -4.93 -12.16 4.91
CA ILE A 324 -3.98 -12.07 3.82
C ILE A 324 -4.65 -12.67 2.57
N TYR A 325 -4.42 -12.03 1.44
CA TYR A 325 -4.66 -12.63 0.14
C TYR A 325 -3.33 -12.88 -0.55
N SER A 326 -3.29 -13.88 -1.43
CA SER A 326 -2.10 -14.16 -2.21
C SER A 326 -2.39 -14.52 -3.66
N ALA A 327 -1.39 -14.35 -4.52
CA ALA A 327 -1.51 -14.60 -5.95
C ALA A 327 -0.20 -15.11 -6.56
N SER A 328 -0.27 -16.04 -7.52
CA SER A 328 0.89 -16.51 -8.29
C SER A 328 0.70 -16.28 -9.79
N ALA A 329 1.80 -16.00 -10.50
CA ALA A 329 1.84 -16.08 -11.95
C ALA A 329 2.00 -17.53 -12.47
N GLY A 330 2.14 -18.54 -11.58
CA GLY A 330 2.32 -19.96 -11.90
C GLY A 330 3.74 -20.49 -11.60
N SER A 331 3.91 -21.82 -11.55
CA SER A 331 5.12 -22.49 -11.02
C SER A 331 6.43 -22.11 -11.71
N HIS A 332 6.38 -21.87 -13.01
CA HIS A 332 7.57 -21.56 -13.83
C HIS A 332 7.75 -20.05 -14.06
N ARG A 333 7.04 -19.20 -13.31
CA ARG A 333 7.03 -17.74 -13.48
C ARG A 333 7.37 -17.02 -12.17
N ALA A 334 8.31 -17.57 -11.41
CA ALA A 334 8.79 -16.98 -10.16
C ALA A 334 9.36 -15.57 -10.40
N SER A 335 10.18 -15.37 -11.44
CA SER A 335 10.70 -14.04 -11.79
C SER A 335 9.59 -13.03 -12.14
N MET A 336 8.56 -13.48 -12.87
CA MET A 336 7.38 -12.65 -13.15
C MET A 336 6.63 -12.25 -11.86
N THR A 337 6.47 -13.20 -10.94
CA THR A 337 5.85 -12.96 -9.63
C THR A 337 6.68 -11.96 -8.81
N THR A 338 8.02 -12.04 -8.87
CA THR A 338 8.94 -11.09 -8.23
C THR A 338 8.87 -9.69 -8.84
N VAL A 339 8.79 -9.57 -10.18
CA VAL A 339 8.60 -8.25 -10.83
C VAL A 339 7.27 -7.64 -10.43
N ALA A 340 6.19 -8.42 -10.43
CA ALA A 340 4.89 -7.93 -10.00
C ALA A 340 4.89 -7.47 -8.53
N LEU A 341 5.67 -8.13 -7.66
CA LEU A 341 5.91 -7.63 -6.30
C LEU A 341 6.60 -6.26 -6.33
N ALA A 342 7.58 -6.03 -7.20
CA ALA A 342 8.27 -4.74 -7.32
C ALA A 342 7.25 -3.61 -7.55
N PHE A 343 6.35 -3.77 -8.53
CA PHE A 343 5.26 -2.82 -8.80
C PHE A 343 4.33 -2.65 -7.59
N ALA A 344 3.87 -3.75 -6.99
CA ALA A 344 2.98 -3.72 -5.83
C ALA A 344 3.62 -3.13 -4.56
N SER A 345 4.95 -3.06 -4.48
CA SER A 345 5.68 -2.50 -3.33
C SER A 345 5.82 -0.97 -3.36
N THR A 346 5.52 -0.33 -4.49
CA THR A 346 5.75 1.11 -4.72
C THR A 346 4.75 2.03 -4.02
N LEU A 347 5.17 3.27 -3.77
CA LEU A 347 4.26 4.34 -3.34
C LEU A 347 3.24 4.69 -4.42
N LEU A 348 3.54 4.50 -5.72
CA LEU A 348 2.57 4.72 -6.79
C LEU A 348 1.43 3.69 -6.75
N ALA A 349 1.75 2.40 -6.53
CA ALA A 349 0.73 1.37 -6.33
C ALA A 349 -0.08 1.61 -5.05
N ASP A 350 0.57 1.95 -3.94
CA ASP A 350 -0.10 2.31 -2.69
C ASP A 350 -1.01 3.54 -2.88
N PHE A 351 -0.56 4.54 -3.64
CA PHE A 351 -1.33 5.75 -3.95
C PHE A 351 -2.61 5.42 -4.73
N VAL A 352 -2.55 4.54 -5.73
CA VAL A 352 -3.75 4.07 -6.45
C VAL A 352 -4.75 3.45 -5.47
N VAL A 353 -4.29 2.57 -4.58
CA VAL A 353 -5.16 1.94 -3.57
C VAL A 353 -5.74 2.97 -2.58
N ARG A 354 -4.91 3.90 -2.10
CA ARG A 354 -5.28 4.93 -1.12
C ARG A 354 -6.25 5.97 -1.66
N SER A 355 -6.14 6.28 -2.95
CA SER A 355 -6.95 7.31 -3.63
C SER A 355 -8.44 6.96 -3.72
N ALA A 356 -8.78 5.67 -3.58
CA ALA A 356 -10.15 5.18 -3.49
C ALA A 356 -10.34 4.36 -2.19
N PRO A 357 -10.54 5.05 -1.04
CA PRO A 357 -10.58 4.40 0.26
C PRO A 357 -11.60 3.27 0.34
N LYS A 358 -11.14 2.13 0.86
CA LYS A 358 -11.93 0.89 0.97
C LYS A 358 -11.57 0.16 2.26
N ASN A 359 -12.39 -0.81 2.67
CA ASN A 359 -12.07 -1.64 3.84
C ASN A 359 -11.05 -2.74 3.46
N ASP A 360 -11.26 -3.36 2.30
CA ASP A 360 -10.49 -4.52 1.83
C ASP A 360 -9.80 -4.26 0.48
N ILE A 361 -8.55 -4.70 0.36
CA ILE A 361 -7.77 -4.79 -0.87
C ILE A 361 -8.03 -6.17 -1.48
N LEU A 362 -9.05 -6.24 -2.34
CA LEU A 362 -9.47 -7.47 -3.03
C LEU A 362 -8.52 -7.84 -4.18
N TYR A 363 -8.69 -9.04 -4.75
CA TYR A 363 -7.94 -9.52 -5.93
C TYR A 363 -7.99 -8.52 -7.09
N SER A 364 -9.19 -8.03 -7.40
CA SER A 364 -9.38 -7.04 -8.46
C SER A 364 -8.60 -5.75 -8.21
N THR A 365 -8.30 -5.41 -6.95
CA THR A 365 -7.46 -4.24 -6.64
C THR A 365 -6.00 -4.50 -7.02
N LEU A 366 -5.47 -5.71 -6.78
CA LEU A 366 -4.13 -6.09 -7.24
C LEU A 366 -4.07 -6.11 -8.77
N GLU A 367 -5.06 -6.70 -9.42
CA GLU A 367 -5.11 -6.80 -10.89
C GLU A 367 -5.12 -5.43 -11.55
N ARG A 368 -5.81 -4.45 -10.94
CA ARG A 368 -5.91 -3.09 -11.47
C ARG A 368 -4.69 -2.21 -11.18
N LEU A 369 -3.69 -2.69 -10.46
CA LEU A 369 -2.48 -1.91 -10.26
C LEU A 369 -1.77 -1.64 -11.60
N PRO A 370 -1.19 -0.45 -11.77
CA PRO A 370 -0.45 -0.11 -12.98
C PRO A 370 0.80 -0.98 -13.11
N TYR A 371 1.07 -1.39 -14.34
CA TYR A 371 2.15 -2.28 -14.72
C TYR A 371 2.83 -1.76 -15.99
N SER A 372 4.13 -2.04 -16.14
CA SER A 372 4.87 -1.76 -17.36
C SER A 372 5.66 -3.02 -17.75
N PRO A 373 5.43 -3.59 -18.95
CA PRO A 373 6.20 -4.73 -19.45
C PRO A 373 7.58 -4.33 -20.00
N ASN A 374 8.05 -3.10 -19.71
CA ASN A 374 9.31 -2.59 -20.25
C ASN A 374 10.49 -3.49 -19.86
N ALA A 375 11.05 -4.18 -20.85
CA ALA A 375 12.16 -5.12 -20.67
C ALA A 375 13.46 -4.42 -20.21
N LYS A 376 13.68 -3.15 -20.57
CA LYS A 376 14.93 -2.42 -20.23
C LYS A 376 15.12 -2.25 -18.72
N LEU A 377 14.03 -2.03 -17.98
CA LEU A 377 14.07 -1.81 -16.52
C LEU A 377 13.80 -3.08 -15.71
N ARG A 378 13.45 -4.18 -16.38
CA ARG A 378 13.01 -5.41 -15.74
C ARG A 378 14.09 -6.03 -14.86
N SER A 379 15.33 -6.11 -15.33
CA SER A 379 16.46 -6.65 -14.57
C SER A 379 16.75 -5.84 -13.31
N GLU A 380 16.72 -4.51 -13.41
CA GLU A 380 16.92 -3.58 -12.30
C GLU A 380 15.83 -3.72 -11.22
N LEU A 381 14.57 -3.89 -11.64
CA LEU A 381 13.46 -4.16 -10.72
C LEU A 381 13.58 -5.53 -10.06
N LEU A 382 13.91 -6.54 -10.86
CA LEU A 382 13.93 -7.93 -10.45
C LEU A 382 14.98 -8.17 -9.35
N ILE A 383 16.21 -7.69 -9.55
CA ILE A 383 17.28 -7.88 -8.56
C ILE A 383 16.94 -7.18 -7.24
N ARG A 384 16.44 -5.94 -7.25
CA ARG A 384 16.09 -5.21 -6.01
C ARG A 384 14.96 -5.89 -5.26
N ALA A 385 13.91 -6.31 -5.97
CA ALA A 385 12.79 -7.03 -5.38
C ALA A 385 13.22 -8.40 -4.81
N ALA A 386 14.10 -9.13 -5.51
CA ALA A 386 14.68 -10.36 -5.02
C ALA A 386 15.51 -10.14 -3.75
N ARG A 387 16.39 -9.14 -3.77
CA ARG A 387 17.30 -8.81 -2.66
C ARG A 387 16.57 -8.36 -1.40
N ILE A 388 15.38 -7.75 -1.49
CA ILE A 388 14.55 -7.44 -0.31
C ILE A 388 13.68 -8.61 0.13
N GLY A 389 13.18 -9.43 -0.79
CA GLY A 389 12.17 -10.45 -0.53
C GLY A 389 12.70 -11.85 -0.20
N PHE A 390 13.88 -12.23 -0.70
CA PHE A 390 14.39 -13.61 -0.61
C PHE A 390 15.25 -13.81 0.65
N VAL A 391 14.60 -13.72 1.81
CA VAL A 391 15.27 -13.57 3.11
C VAL A 391 15.82 -14.88 3.71
N SER A 392 15.43 -16.03 3.16
CA SER A 392 15.90 -17.37 3.57
C SER A 392 16.06 -18.30 2.35
N LYS A 393 16.62 -19.50 2.59
CA LYS A 393 16.91 -20.53 1.58
C LYS A 393 15.66 -21.00 0.82
N GLU A 394 14.47 -20.81 1.37
CA GLU A 394 13.21 -21.21 0.72
C GLU A 394 12.89 -20.39 -0.53
N TRP A 395 13.61 -19.30 -0.77
CA TRP A 395 13.57 -18.55 -2.02
C TRP A 395 14.65 -18.97 -3.02
N ASP A 396 15.46 -20.00 -2.74
CA ASP A 396 16.56 -20.40 -3.63
C ASP A 396 16.07 -20.79 -5.04
N ARG A 397 14.93 -21.48 -5.18
CA ARG A 397 14.36 -21.78 -6.51
C ARG A 397 13.94 -20.52 -7.26
N ALA A 398 13.31 -19.56 -6.58
CA ALA A 398 12.99 -18.26 -7.18
C ALA A 398 14.27 -17.48 -7.55
N ARG A 399 15.31 -17.55 -6.72
CA ARG A 399 16.62 -16.94 -6.96
C ARG A 399 17.31 -17.54 -8.19
N VAL A 400 17.25 -18.86 -8.38
CA VAL A 400 17.76 -19.51 -9.61
C VAL A 400 17.04 -18.98 -10.84
N ALA A 401 15.71 -18.85 -10.81
CA ALA A 401 14.97 -18.24 -11.93
C ALA A 401 15.37 -16.79 -12.18
N VAL A 402 15.66 -16.01 -11.12
CA VAL A 402 16.23 -14.66 -11.25
C VAL A 402 17.63 -14.70 -11.85
N HIS A 403 18.49 -15.61 -11.41
CA HIS A 403 19.84 -15.77 -11.93
C HIS A 403 19.85 -16.07 -13.43
N GLU A 404 19.04 -17.04 -13.85
CA GLU A 404 18.93 -17.46 -15.24
C GLU A 404 18.49 -16.29 -16.13
N GLU A 405 17.54 -15.48 -15.66
CA GLU A 405 17.08 -14.27 -16.36
C GLU A 405 18.16 -13.17 -16.43
N LEU A 406 19.03 -13.08 -15.42
CA LEU A 406 20.11 -12.08 -15.34
C LEU A 406 21.45 -12.54 -15.92
N SER A 407 21.55 -13.80 -16.37
CA SER A 407 22.83 -14.42 -16.73
C SER A 407 23.56 -13.67 -17.85
N GLY A 408 24.85 -13.34 -17.63
CA GLY A 408 25.73 -12.78 -18.65
C GLY A 408 26.65 -11.65 -18.20
N THR A 409 26.14 -10.56 -17.59
CA THR A 409 26.95 -9.39 -17.14
C THR A 409 26.12 -8.32 -16.40
N PHE A 410 25.07 -8.70 -15.66
CA PHE A 410 24.24 -7.70 -15.00
C PHE A 410 24.93 -7.11 -13.77
N THR A 411 25.61 -5.98 -13.95
CA THR A 411 26.19 -5.18 -12.87
C THR A 411 25.29 -3.98 -12.59
N SER A 412 24.70 -3.90 -11.39
CA SER A 412 23.90 -2.74 -11.00
C SER A 412 24.41 -2.19 -9.68
N PRO A 413 25.15 -1.06 -9.68
CA PRO A 413 25.55 -0.42 -8.44
C PRO A 413 24.35 0.29 -7.80
N TRP A 414 24.46 0.55 -6.49
CA TRP A 414 23.53 1.41 -5.78
C TRP A 414 23.39 2.78 -6.44
N ALA A 415 22.18 3.32 -6.43
CA ALA A 415 21.85 4.66 -6.92
C ALA A 415 21.49 5.57 -5.74
N GLY A 416 22.46 5.75 -4.84
CA GLY A 416 22.34 6.59 -3.64
C GLY A 416 22.23 5.80 -2.33
N GLY A 417 21.65 6.47 -1.33
CA GLY A 417 21.49 5.96 0.04
C GLY A 417 22.75 6.11 0.90
N LEU A 418 22.67 5.63 2.14
CA LEU A 418 23.76 5.75 3.11
C LEU A 418 24.92 4.82 2.78
N ASP A 419 26.10 5.37 2.53
CA ASP A 419 27.34 4.61 2.41
C ASP A 419 27.93 4.28 3.78
N TYR A 420 28.45 3.07 3.93
CA TYR A 420 29.08 2.59 5.16
C TYR A 420 30.02 1.41 4.88
N ALA A 421 31.00 1.21 5.77
CA ALA A 421 31.99 0.14 5.62
C ALA A 421 31.31 -1.25 5.61
N GLY A 422 31.54 -2.01 4.55
CA GLY A 422 30.95 -3.34 4.39
C GLY A 422 29.49 -3.34 3.94
N ARG A 423 28.99 -2.22 3.39
CA ARG A 423 27.70 -2.18 2.70
C ARG A 423 27.68 -3.23 1.58
N PRO A 424 26.67 -4.12 1.53
CA PRO A 424 26.63 -5.16 0.51
C PRO A 424 26.42 -4.55 -0.87
N GLU A 425 27.12 -5.10 -1.87
CA GLU A 425 26.83 -4.81 -3.27
C GLU A 425 25.46 -5.40 -3.66
N LEU A 426 24.77 -4.73 -4.59
CA LEU A 426 23.53 -5.24 -5.19
C LEU A 426 23.77 -6.43 -6.13
N GLU A 427 24.96 -6.49 -6.71
CA GLU A 427 25.47 -7.67 -7.39
C GLU A 427 25.97 -8.65 -6.33
N VAL A 428 25.37 -9.82 -6.27
CA VAL A 428 25.87 -10.95 -5.49
C VAL A 428 25.87 -12.15 -6.43
N ASP A 429 26.91 -12.97 -6.34
CA ASP A 429 26.98 -14.25 -7.06
C ASP A 429 25.66 -15.00 -6.91
N THR A 430 24.91 -15.00 -8.00
CA THR A 430 23.61 -15.62 -8.12
C THR A 430 23.74 -17.09 -8.48
N SER A 431 24.86 -17.76 -8.23
CA SER A 431 24.98 -19.22 -8.39
C SER A 431 24.41 -19.98 -7.18
N ALA A 432 24.60 -19.50 -5.94
CA ALA A 432 24.10 -20.13 -4.72
C ALA A 432 23.44 -19.14 -3.76
N TRP A 433 22.36 -19.56 -3.09
CA TRP A 433 21.80 -18.75 -2.00
C TRP A 433 22.78 -18.73 -0.83
N THR A 434 23.11 -17.53 -0.35
CA THR A 434 23.95 -17.35 0.83
C THR A 434 23.26 -16.41 1.81
N TRP A 435 23.69 -16.45 3.06
CA TRP A 435 23.18 -15.54 4.09
C TRP A 435 23.34 -14.06 3.71
N ALA A 436 24.35 -13.73 2.89
CA ALA A 436 24.65 -12.39 2.40
C ALA A 436 23.77 -11.94 1.21
N PHE A 437 23.01 -12.85 0.60
CA PHE A 437 22.11 -12.50 -0.50
C PHE A 437 21.07 -11.46 -0.08
N PRO A 438 20.18 -11.68 0.92
CA PRO A 438 19.18 -10.66 1.24
C PRO A 438 19.79 -9.38 1.83
N LEU A 439 19.18 -8.24 1.51
CA LEU A 439 19.46 -6.97 2.17
C LEU A 439 18.85 -6.99 3.57
N ARG A 440 19.72 -6.94 4.58
CA ARG A 440 19.33 -7.07 5.99
C ARG A 440 19.29 -5.72 6.72
N ARG A 441 20.11 -4.75 6.32
CA ARG A 441 20.13 -3.41 6.95
C ARG A 441 18.93 -2.58 6.55
N ALA A 442 18.43 -1.82 7.52
CA ALA A 442 17.25 -0.98 7.33
C ALA A 442 17.49 0.09 6.25
N SER A 443 18.67 0.73 6.23
CA SER A 443 19.02 1.73 5.21
C SER A 443 19.05 1.14 3.79
N ASP A 444 19.65 -0.04 3.62
CA ASP A 444 19.75 -0.70 2.30
C ASP A 444 18.39 -1.16 1.79
N ARG A 445 17.56 -1.73 2.68
CA ARG A 445 16.19 -2.11 2.32
C ARG A 445 15.34 -0.89 1.95
N ARG A 446 15.49 0.23 2.68
CA ARG A 446 14.86 1.50 2.34
C ARG A 446 15.33 1.99 0.97
N GLN A 447 16.64 1.97 0.71
CA GLN A 447 17.21 2.42 -0.55
C GLN A 447 16.73 1.55 -1.73
N ALA A 448 16.69 0.23 -1.57
CA ALA A 448 16.18 -0.68 -2.60
C ALA A 448 14.71 -0.39 -2.94
N LEU A 449 13.87 -0.07 -1.95
CA LEU A 449 12.48 0.34 -2.19
C LEU A 449 12.40 1.68 -2.94
N ILE A 450 13.27 2.65 -2.61
CA ILE A 450 13.35 3.94 -3.32
C ILE A 450 13.78 3.75 -4.77
N GLU A 451 14.76 2.88 -5.01
CA GLU A 451 15.21 2.57 -6.36
C GLU A 451 14.12 1.84 -7.17
N ILE A 452 13.36 0.93 -6.53
CA ILE A 452 12.16 0.33 -7.14
C ILE A 452 11.12 1.42 -7.47
N ASP A 453 10.86 2.35 -6.55
CA ASP A 453 9.95 3.49 -6.79
C ASP A 453 10.40 4.32 -8.01
N ALA A 454 11.70 4.61 -8.12
CA ALA A 454 12.27 5.38 -9.23
C ALA A 454 12.16 4.66 -10.57
N LEU A 455 12.50 3.36 -10.60
CA LEU A 455 12.38 2.49 -11.78
C LEU A 455 10.92 2.40 -12.25
N VAL A 456 9.98 2.21 -11.33
CA VAL A 456 8.54 2.13 -11.66
C VAL A 456 8.00 3.48 -12.10
N ALA A 457 8.43 4.59 -11.48
CA ALA A 457 8.04 5.93 -11.91
C ALA A 457 8.45 6.20 -13.37
N LEU A 458 9.70 5.88 -13.73
CA LEU A 458 10.19 5.94 -15.11
C LEU A 458 9.38 5.04 -16.04
N ALA A 459 9.13 3.79 -15.63
CA ALA A 459 8.40 2.81 -16.43
C ALA A 459 6.94 3.21 -16.72
N LEU A 460 6.35 4.07 -15.87
CA LEU A 460 4.98 4.55 -15.95
C LEU A 460 4.86 6.03 -16.39
N GLY A 461 5.98 6.68 -16.74
CA GLY A 461 5.99 8.07 -17.23
C GLY A 461 5.66 9.12 -16.16
N VAL A 462 5.88 8.80 -14.88
CA VAL A 462 5.73 9.73 -13.75
C VAL A 462 7.07 10.42 -13.51
N THR A 463 7.08 11.76 -13.48
CA THR A 463 8.31 12.52 -13.28
C THR A 463 8.76 12.50 -11.82
N ALA A 464 10.02 12.87 -11.56
CA ALA A 464 10.50 12.95 -10.19
C ALA A 464 9.76 14.00 -9.34
N ASP A 465 9.42 15.15 -9.92
CA ASP A 465 8.66 16.20 -9.22
C ASP A 465 7.23 15.74 -8.88
N GLU A 466 6.59 15.02 -9.79
CA GLU A 466 5.28 14.43 -9.57
C GLU A 466 5.33 13.40 -8.45
N TRP A 467 6.28 12.47 -8.49
CA TRP A 467 6.44 11.46 -7.45
C TRP A 467 6.73 12.07 -6.07
N CYS A 468 7.65 13.03 -6.00
CA CYS A 468 7.96 13.78 -4.77
C CYS A 468 6.71 14.47 -4.21
N THR A 469 5.89 15.06 -5.09
CA THR A 469 4.62 15.68 -4.69
C THR A 469 3.64 14.65 -4.14
N ILE A 470 3.52 13.46 -4.75
CA ILE A 470 2.70 12.36 -4.23
C ILE A 470 3.18 11.95 -2.84
N TYR A 471 4.48 11.68 -2.68
CA TYR A 471 5.09 11.29 -1.41
C TYR A 471 4.76 12.30 -0.29
N ARG A 472 5.06 13.59 -0.50
CA ARG A 472 4.83 14.64 0.48
C ARG A 472 3.34 14.85 0.81
N THR A 473 2.47 14.81 -0.20
CA THR A 473 1.07 15.24 -0.04
C THR A 473 0.10 14.12 0.31
N GLN A 474 0.37 12.88 -0.12
CA GLN A 474 -0.51 11.72 0.04
C GLN A 474 -0.04 10.73 1.14
N PHE A 475 1.24 10.78 1.52
CA PHE A 475 1.83 9.91 2.53
C PHE A 475 2.37 10.69 3.75
N PRO A 476 1.54 11.53 4.41
CA PRO A 476 2.02 12.42 5.46
C PRO A 476 2.61 11.69 6.68
N VAL A 477 2.17 10.46 6.97
CA VAL A 477 2.72 9.64 8.06
C VAL A 477 4.13 9.17 7.72
N LEU A 478 4.35 8.62 6.52
CA LEU A 478 5.68 8.21 6.06
C LEU A 478 6.61 9.42 5.96
N TYR A 479 6.13 10.53 5.37
CA TYR A 479 6.87 11.78 5.27
C TYR A 479 7.32 12.30 6.65
N GLY A 480 6.42 12.28 7.64
CA GLY A 480 6.74 12.64 9.01
C GLY A 480 7.73 11.68 9.68
N TYR A 481 7.61 10.38 9.41
CA TYR A 481 8.52 9.37 9.95
C TYR A 481 9.93 9.49 9.38
N ASP A 482 10.10 9.62 8.06
CA ASP A 482 11.42 9.78 7.43
C ASP A 482 12.15 11.03 7.95
N ARG A 483 11.42 12.11 8.31
CA ARG A 483 12.02 13.35 8.83
C ARG A 483 12.26 13.40 10.33
N ASN A 484 11.43 12.73 11.13
CA ASN A 484 11.39 12.95 12.59
C ASN A 484 11.48 11.67 13.44
N THR A 485 11.34 10.49 12.83
CA THR A 485 11.26 9.21 13.55
C THR A 485 12.36 8.24 13.14
N TYR A 486 12.63 8.09 11.85
CA TYR A 486 13.61 7.14 11.34
C TYR A 486 15.00 7.75 11.32
N TYR A 487 15.76 7.48 12.38
CA TYR A 487 17.18 7.78 12.46
C TYR A 487 18.00 6.52 12.19
N TYR A 488 19.03 6.65 11.38
CA TYR A 488 19.97 5.60 11.03
C TYR A 488 21.32 5.87 11.69
N ASP A 489 21.96 4.80 12.15
CA ASP A 489 23.33 4.82 12.66
C ASP A 489 24.34 4.80 11.48
N ALA A 490 25.62 4.99 11.78
CA ALA A 490 26.70 4.98 10.79
C ALA A 490 26.88 3.65 10.05
N ASN A 491 26.20 2.58 10.47
CA ASN A 491 26.21 1.25 9.85
C ASN A 491 24.87 0.90 9.19
N GLY A 492 24.01 1.89 8.96
CA GLY A 492 22.74 1.69 8.28
C GLY A 492 21.64 1.02 9.10
N ARG A 493 21.81 0.89 10.42
CA ARG A 493 20.78 0.35 11.32
C ARG A 493 19.78 1.42 11.70
N LEU A 494 18.51 1.06 11.74
CA LEU A 494 17.48 1.91 12.32
C LEU A 494 17.66 1.98 13.84
N VAL A 495 17.86 3.18 14.38
CA VAL A 495 18.17 3.39 15.80
C VAL A 495 16.89 3.25 16.65
N PRO A 496 16.88 2.39 17.69
CA PRO A 496 15.74 2.23 18.58
C PRO A 496 15.37 3.51 19.33
N THR A 497 14.08 3.67 19.62
CA THR A 497 13.55 4.84 20.35
C THR A 497 14.25 5.10 21.67
N SER A 498 14.61 4.06 22.43
CA SER A 498 15.32 4.17 23.71
C SER A 498 16.72 4.80 23.56
N VAL A 499 17.47 4.39 22.54
CA VAL A 499 18.79 4.96 22.22
C VAL A 499 18.63 6.42 21.75
N LEU A 500 17.63 6.71 20.92
CA LEU A 500 17.35 8.08 20.47
C LEU A 500 16.94 9.00 21.62
N GLN A 501 16.17 8.52 22.59
CA GLN A 501 15.81 9.28 23.79
C GLN A 501 17.04 9.63 24.62
N ALA A 502 17.96 8.68 24.83
CA ALA A 502 19.22 8.93 25.51
C ALA A 502 20.08 9.95 24.74
N TRP A 503 20.17 9.81 23.42
CA TRP A 503 20.95 10.69 22.56
C TRP A 503 20.39 12.11 22.52
N ARG A 504 19.06 12.29 22.39
CA ARG A 504 18.41 13.60 22.44
C ARG A 504 18.67 14.36 23.74
N LYS A 505 18.87 13.64 24.86
CA LYS A 505 19.17 14.24 26.16
C LYS A 505 20.65 14.63 26.33
N LYS A 506 21.58 13.86 25.74
CA LYS A 506 23.02 13.99 26.01
C LYS A 506 23.87 14.43 24.82
N GLY A 507 23.31 14.45 23.62
CA GLY A 507 24.03 14.68 22.37
C GLY A 507 25.23 13.73 22.24
N ASN A 508 26.38 14.29 21.88
CA ASN A 508 27.63 13.55 21.70
C ASN A 508 28.24 12.99 23.00
N ALA A 509 27.69 13.33 24.17
CA ALA A 509 28.14 12.78 25.46
C ALA A 509 27.47 11.43 25.81
N ILE A 510 26.66 10.86 24.91
CA ILE A 510 26.05 9.54 25.11
C ILE A 510 27.13 8.45 25.21
N THR A 511 27.04 7.59 26.24
CA THR A 511 28.03 6.53 26.46
C THR A 511 27.79 5.32 25.56
N GLY A 512 28.80 4.45 25.41
CA GLY A 512 28.66 3.20 24.64
C GLY A 512 27.56 2.28 25.19
N SER A 513 27.36 2.22 26.50
CA SER A 513 26.28 1.44 27.12
C SER A 513 24.89 2.01 26.79
N GLU A 514 24.75 3.34 26.72
CA GLU A 514 23.50 3.99 26.36
C GLU A 514 23.20 3.93 24.86
N ARG A 515 24.25 3.74 24.04
CA ARG A 515 24.14 3.39 22.62
C ARG A 515 23.92 1.90 22.38
N THR A 516 23.87 1.07 23.43
CA THR A 516 23.70 -0.37 23.28
C THR A 516 22.26 -0.78 23.57
N HIS A 517 21.67 -1.55 22.67
CA HIS A 517 20.31 -2.05 22.80
C HIS A 517 20.22 -3.51 22.37
N VAL A 518 19.58 -4.32 23.22
CA VAL A 518 19.29 -5.73 22.93
C VAL A 518 18.06 -5.81 22.04
N HIS A 519 18.21 -6.36 20.84
CA HIS A 519 17.10 -6.49 19.92
C HIS A 519 16.07 -7.50 20.49
N PRO A 520 14.78 -7.13 20.61
CA PRO A 520 13.81 -7.91 21.38
C PRO A 520 13.50 -9.28 20.74
N GLY A 521 13.64 -9.41 19.42
CA GLY A 521 13.35 -10.66 18.71
C GLY A 521 14.49 -11.68 18.72
N SER A 522 15.75 -11.23 18.73
CA SER A 522 16.94 -12.09 18.58
C SER A 522 17.77 -12.21 19.86
N GLY A 523 17.60 -11.27 20.80
CA GLY A 523 18.46 -11.16 21.98
C GLY A 523 19.87 -10.65 21.67
N VAL A 524 20.18 -10.31 20.42
CA VAL A 524 21.49 -9.80 20.03
C VAL A 524 21.65 -8.38 20.54
N SER A 525 22.79 -8.12 21.19
CA SER A 525 23.14 -6.79 21.70
C SER A 525 23.88 -6.01 20.61
N TYR A 526 23.28 -4.92 20.15
CA TYR A 526 23.88 -4.02 19.16
C TYR A 526 24.31 -2.71 19.81
N THR A 527 25.52 -2.26 19.52
CA THR A 527 25.96 -0.89 19.81
C THR A 527 25.77 -0.04 18.55
N TYR A 528 25.00 1.04 18.67
CA TYR A 528 24.64 1.93 17.56
C TYR A 528 25.66 3.06 17.46
N GLU A 529 26.25 3.26 16.28
CA GLU A 529 27.35 4.21 16.09
C GLU A 529 26.87 5.55 15.51
N PRO A 530 27.25 6.70 16.09
CA PRO A 530 26.92 8.01 15.52
C PRO A 530 27.71 8.26 14.21
N PRO A 531 27.25 9.18 13.33
CA PRO A 531 26.12 10.08 13.54
C PRO A 531 24.77 9.35 13.42
N PHE A 532 23.78 9.81 14.21
CA PHE A 532 22.39 9.40 14.04
C PHE A 532 21.70 10.39 13.13
N ILE A 533 21.36 9.98 11.92
CA ILE A 533 20.85 10.86 10.87
C ILE A 533 19.51 10.37 10.32
N THR A 534 18.67 11.30 9.90
CA THR A 534 17.55 11.00 9.02
C THR A 534 18.06 10.96 7.57
N LEU A 535 17.36 10.22 6.70
CA LEU A 535 17.69 10.12 5.28
C LEU A 535 16.61 10.81 4.46
N ASP A 536 17.03 11.66 3.52
CA ASP A 536 16.11 12.43 2.68
C ASP A 536 15.61 11.57 1.50
N ARG A 537 14.36 11.11 1.61
CA ARG A 537 13.73 10.26 0.58
C ARG A 537 13.62 10.96 -0.76
N GLU A 538 13.36 12.27 -0.79
CA GLU A 538 13.20 13.00 -2.05
C GLU A 538 14.55 13.14 -2.75
N ALA A 539 15.62 13.43 -2.00
CA ALA A 539 16.98 13.46 -2.54
C ALA A 539 17.41 12.09 -3.08
N ASP A 540 17.27 11.03 -2.26
CA ASP A 540 17.62 9.65 -2.64
C ASP A 540 16.83 9.20 -3.88
N PHE A 541 15.52 9.51 -3.92
CA PHE A 541 14.66 9.18 -5.06
C PHE A 541 15.11 9.92 -6.32
N ARG A 542 15.43 11.22 -6.24
CA ARG A 542 15.86 12.01 -7.41
C ARG A 542 17.18 11.51 -7.97
N GLU A 543 18.12 11.17 -7.09
CA GLU A 543 19.38 10.56 -7.49
C GLU A 543 19.15 9.23 -8.22
N SER A 544 18.34 8.35 -7.63
CA SER A 544 17.93 7.07 -8.24
C SER A 544 17.28 7.28 -9.61
N TYR A 545 16.30 8.18 -9.68
CA TYR A 545 15.55 8.50 -10.89
C TYR A 545 16.47 9.01 -12.00
N HIS A 546 17.37 9.94 -11.71
CA HIS A 546 18.32 10.47 -12.69
C HIS A 546 19.27 9.37 -13.19
N ARG A 547 19.77 8.52 -12.30
CA ARG A 547 20.67 7.43 -12.68
C ARG A 547 19.98 6.41 -13.60
N PHE A 548 18.77 5.98 -13.26
CA PHE A 548 18.05 5.02 -14.11
C PHE A 548 17.50 5.64 -15.39
N ALA A 549 17.22 6.95 -15.42
CA ALA A 549 16.83 7.63 -16.65
C ALA A 549 17.95 7.57 -17.71
N GLN A 550 19.21 7.63 -17.29
CA GLN A 550 20.37 7.49 -18.21
C GLN A 550 20.40 6.10 -18.86
N LEU A 551 20.08 5.03 -18.10
CA LEU A 551 20.03 3.65 -18.63
C LEU A 551 18.98 3.48 -19.74
N ILE A 552 17.92 4.28 -19.75
CA ILE A 552 16.88 4.22 -20.79
C ILE A 552 17.37 4.89 -22.08
N VAL A 553 18.17 5.96 -21.96
CA VAL A 553 18.66 6.81 -23.05
C VAL A 553 19.91 6.21 -23.74
N ASP A 554 20.82 5.60 -22.98
CA ASP A 554 22.13 5.14 -23.48
C ASP A 554 22.10 3.88 -24.39
N VAL A 555 20.91 3.43 -24.84
CA VAL A 555 20.71 2.20 -25.64
C VAL A 555 19.88 2.45 -26.91
N ASP A 556 19.59 3.70 -27.24
CA ASP A 556 19.04 4.12 -28.54
C ASP A 556 20.15 4.77 -29.38
#